data_AF-A0A4U7B3Y7-F1
#
_entry.id   AF-A0A4U7B3Y7-F1
#
_cell.length_a   1.000
_cell.length_b   1.000
_cell.length_c   1.000
_cell.angle_alpha   90.00
_cell.angle_beta   90.00
_cell.angle_gamma   90.00
#
_symmetry.space_group_name_H-M   'P 1'
#
loop_
_entity.id
_entity.type
_entity.pdbx_description
1 polymer ?
#
loop_
_entity_poly.entity_id
_entity_poly.type
_entity_poly.pdbx_seq_one_letter_code
_entity_poly.pdbx_strand_id
1 'polypeptide(L)'
;MATTMTPSRHDTPFSFSASTSHPYGPETSIADTLPSIDFNFADLRERMALFTSKFDDFIERGRKRVLEERNAFRLNVAELQESQRAQKRNLNALHTQAAAHDDTLEKEAEERAELQSSISELRREKDDAMARREELTGQIRGLQETIRQRREALSTSKRHLEAQARLNGPELRFWEHALGLRIEGVGRDDRVKFVFSCVDERDARREMGFVLDMGGKLYEIVEAGGLEDSEVEAVVERLNDGGELRGFLRDMRALFVQACRDR
;
A
#
# COMPACT_ATOMS: atom_id res chain seq x y z
N MET A 1 -45.39 -15.03 -57.04
CA MET A 1 -44.07 -15.44 -57.60
C MET A 1 -43.61 -16.64 -56.76
N ALA A 2 -43.35 -17.85 -57.24
CA ALA A 2 -43.35 -18.52 -58.55
C ALA A 2 -43.62 -20.03 -58.29
N THR A 3 -44.66 -20.66 -58.88
CA THR A 3 -44.65 -21.60 -60.04
C THR A 3 -43.89 -22.94 -59.78
N THR A 4 -44.59 -24.00 -59.35
CA THR A 4 -45.03 -25.24 -60.09
C THR A 4 -43.94 -26.20 -60.59
N MET A 5 -44.11 -27.52 -60.37
CA MET A 5 -44.31 -28.54 -61.43
C MET A 5 -44.59 -29.95 -60.84
N THR A 6 -45.72 -30.53 -61.27
CA THR A 6 -46.12 -31.97 -61.27
C THR A 6 -45.63 -32.64 -62.59
N PRO A 7 -45.60 -33.99 -62.76
CA PRO A 7 -46.80 -34.84 -63.05
C PRO A 7 -46.72 -36.29 -62.44
N SER A 8 -47.81 -36.97 -62.05
CA SER A 8 -48.89 -37.67 -62.79
C SER A 8 -48.47 -38.84 -63.69
N ARG A 9 -48.98 -40.06 -63.40
CA ARG A 9 -49.30 -41.09 -64.38
C ARG A 9 -50.33 -42.11 -63.86
N HIS A 10 -51.47 -42.17 -64.55
CA HIS A 10 -52.47 -43.25 -64.57
C HIS A 10 -52.01 -44.39 -65.50
N ASP A 11 -52.53 -45.61 -65.28
CA ASP A 11 -53.35 -46.35 -66.25
C ASP A 11 -53.88 -47.68 -65.66
N THR A 12 -54.91 -48.18 -66.33
CA THR A 12 -56.13 -48.88 -65.88
C THR A 12 -56.13 -50.40 -66.14
N PRO A 13 -57.21 -51.15 -65.76
CA PRO A 13 -57.26 -52.62 -65.72
C PRO A 13 -57.79 -53.24 -67.02
N PHE A 14 -57.64 -54.57 -67.17
CA PHE A 14 -58.32 -55.34 -68.23
C PHE A 14 -58.80 -56.71 -67.73
N SER A 15 -60.11 -56.96 -67.90
CA SER A 15 -60.78 -58.26 -67.77
C SER A 15 -60.85 -58.95 -69.14
N PHE A 16 -60.87 -60.29 -69.16
CA PHE A 16 -61.42 -61.07 -70.28
C PHE A 16 -62.13 -62.33 -69.78
N SER A 17 -63.20 -62.68 -70.48
CA SER A 17 -64.25 -63.64 -70.10
C SER A 17 -64.06 -65.06 -70.65
N ALA A 18 -64.62 -66.02 -69.91
CA ALA A 18 -65.31 -67.27 -70.27
C ALA A 18 -64.95 -68.07 -71.55
N SER A 19 -64.82 -69.40 -71.38
CA SER A 19 -65.46 -70.39 -72.27
C SER A 19 -65.57 -71.78 -71.65
N THR A 20 -66.71 -72.39 -71.92
CA THR A 20 -67.22 -73.73 -71.55
C THR A 20 -66.77 -74.78 -72.57
N SER A 21 -66.56 -76.04 -72.16
CA SER A 21 -67.01 -77.23 -72.93
C SER A 21 -66.79 -78.55 -72.19
N HIS A 22 -67.81 -79.43 -72.29
CA HIS A 22 -67.81 -80.84 -71.93
C HIS A 22 -66.89 -81.67 -72.83
N PRO A 23 -66.63 -82.95 -72.54
CA PRO A 23 -67.27 -83.95 -73.39
C PRO A 23 -67.64 -85.31 -72.76
N TYR A 24 -68.37 -86.04 -73.60
CA TYR A 24 -68.96 -87.39 -73.55
C TYR A 24 -68.00 -88.56 -73.31
N GLY A 25 -68.60 -89.70 -72.93
CA GLY A 25 -68.00 -91.04 -72.88
C GLY A 25 -67.87 -91.77 -74.25
N PRO A 26 -67.80 -93.11 -74.28
CA PRO A 26 -66.62 -93.80 -74.79
C PRO A 26 -66.78 -94.62 -76.10
N GLU A 27 -65.61 -95.08 -76.58
CA GLU A 27 -65.30 -96.19 -77.51
C GLU A 27 -65.32 -95.89 -79.02
N THR A 28 -64.28 -96.19 -79.79
CA THR A 28 -63.58 -97.49 -79.89
C THR A 28 -62.12 -97.39 -80.36
N SER A 29 -61.36 -98.41 -79.97
CA SER A 29 -59.95 -98.69 -80.21
C SER A 29 -59.57 -98.93 -81.67
N ILE A 30 -58.40 -98.44 -82.08
CA ILE A 30 -57.63 -98.95 -83.22
C ILE A 30 -56.17 -99.03 -82.78
N ALA A 31 -55.75 -100.27 -82.54
CA ALA A 31 -54.41 -100.78 -82.31
C ALA A 31 -53.30 -99.99 -83.07
N ASP A 32 -52.23 -99.58 -82.38
CA ASP A 32 -51.04 -100.42 -82.21
C ASP A 32 -50.21 -100.52 -83.51
N THR A 33 -49.45 -99.46 -83.83
CA THR A 33 -48.32 -99.50 -84.77
C THR A 33 -47.27 -98.43 -84.40
N LEU A 34 -46.41 -98.77 -83.43
CA LEU A 34 -45.00 -98.37 -83.13
C LEU A 34 -44.40 -97.08 -83.79
N PRO A 35 -43.49 -96.31 -83.13
CA PRO A 35 -42.76 -96.59 -81.90
C PRO A 35 -43.04 -95.58 -80.76
N SER A 36 -43.25 -96.10 -79.56
CA SER A 36 -43.21 -95.34 -78.31
C SER A 36 -41.76 -94.89 -78.05
N ILE A 37 -41.43 -93.67 -78.49
CA ILE A 37 -40.35 -92.93 -77.87
C ILE A 37 -40.87 -92.60 -76.48
N ASP A 38 -40.41 -93.41 -75.52
CA ASP A 38 -40.61 -93.21 -74.09
C ASP A 38 -39.86 -91.93 -73.70
N PHE A 39 -40.46 -90.78 -74.01
CA PHE A 39 -40.11 -89.54 -73.36
C PHE A 39 -40.38 -89.80 -71.90
N ASN A 40 -39.31 -90.06 -71.15
CA ASN A 40 -39.31 -90.44 -69.75
C ASN A 40 -39.89 -89.30 -68.89
N PHE A 41 -41.19 -89.03 -69.07
CA PHE A 41 -41.96 -87.95 -68.48
C PHE A 41 -42.12 -88.21 -66.98
N ALA A 42 -41.96 -89.46 -66.52
CA ALA A 42 -41.86 -89.79 -65.11
C ALA A 42 -40.57 -89.25 -64.49
N ASP A 43 -39.42 -89.48 -65.12
CA ASP A 43 -38.10 -89.01 -64.66
C ASP A 43 -37.95 -87.48 -64.85
N LEU A 44 -38.48 -86.91 -65.94
CA LEU A 44 -38.54 -85.44 -66.10
C LEU A 44 -39.44 -84.81 -65.04
N ARG A 45 -40.61 -85.40 -64.74
CA ARG A 45 -41.52 -84.92 -63.70
C ARG A 45 -40.94 -85.07 -62.30
N GLU A 46 -40.19 -86.15 -62.04
CA GLU A 46 -39.45 -86.34 -60.79
C GLU A 46 -38.32 -85.33 -60.64
N ARG A 47 -37.53 -85.09 -61.69
CA ARG A 47 -36.50 -84.03 -61.69
C ARG A 47 -37.10 -82.64 -61.57
N MET A 48 -38.27 -82.38 -62.18
CA MET A 48 -39.00 -81.12 -62.01
C MET A 48 -39.54 -80.99 -60.60
N ALA A 49 -40.06 -82.06 -59.98
CA ALA A 49 -40.48 -82.03 -58.58
C ALA A 49 -39.30 -81.80 -57.61
N LEU A 50 -38.16 -82.45 -57.85
CA LEU A 50 -36.91 -82.26 -57.11
C LEU A 50 -36.31 -80.86 -57.32
N PHE A 51 -36.38 -80.35 -58.54
CA PHE A 51 -35.95 -78.99 -58.86
C PHE A 51 -36.86 -77.97 -58.18
N THR A 52 -38.17 -78.11 -58.28
CA THR A 52 -39.15 -77.25 -57.61
C THR A 52 -38.96 -77.28 -56.09
N SER A 53 -38.78 -78.45 -55.47
CA SER A 53 -38.49 -78.55 -54.03
C SER A 53 -37.17 -77.88 -53.64
N LYS A 54 -36.08 -78.13 -54.37
CA LYS A 54 -34.79 -77.48 -54.08
C LYS A 54 -34.82 -75.97 -54.35
N PHE A 55 -35.61 -75.55 -55.33
CA PHE A 55 -35.82 -74.15 -55.68
C PHE A 55 -36.66 -73.48 -54.59
N ASP A 56 -37.73 -74.11 -54.13
CA ASP A 56 -38.54 -73.65 -53.01
C ASP A 56 -37.70 -73.56 -51.73
N ASP A 57 -36.87 -74.57 -51.41
CA ASP A 57 -35.92 -74.52 -50.29
C ASP A 57 -34.88 -73.40 -50.44
N PHE A 58 -34.45 -73.09 -51.67
CA PHE A 58 -33.54 -71.99 -51.95
C PHE A 58 -34.24 -70.63 -51.78
N ILE A 59 -35.49 -70.51 -52.23
CA ILE A 59 -36.32 -69.32 -52.06
C ILE A 59 -36.65 -69.12 -50.57
N GLU A 60 -36.95 -70.17 -49.83
CA GLU A 60 -37.19 -70.11 -48.38
C GLU A 60 -35.93 -69.70 -47.62
N ARG A 61 -34.77 -70.29 -47.94
CA ARG A 61 -33.48 -69.88 -47.36
C ARG A 61 -33.11 -68.46 -47.72
N GLY A 62 -33.32 -68.05 -48.97
CA GLY A 62 -33.12 -66.68 -49.45
C GLY A 62 -34.03 -65.69 -48.71
N ARG A 63 -35.32 -66.02 -48.57
CA ARG A 63 -36.30 -65.22 -47.83
C ARG A 63 -35.95 -65.12 -46.34
N LYS A 64 -35.54 -66.22 -45.72
CA LYS A 64 -35.09 -66.26 -44.32
C LYS A 64 -33.85 -65.38 -44.11
N ARG A 65 -32.85 -65.51 -44.98
CA ARG A 65 -31.63 -64.69 -44.96
C ARG A 65 -31.93 -63.21 -45.14
N VAL A 66 -32.75 -62.84 -46.13
CA VAL A 66 -33.16 -61.44 -46.34
C VAL A 66 -33.93 -60.89 -45.13
N LEU A 67 -34.75 -61.71 -44.48
CA LEU A 67 -35.48 -61.30 -43.27
C LEU A 67 -34.55 -61.10 -42.07
N GLU A 68 -33.58 -62.00 -41.89
CA GLU A 68 -32.55 -61.91 -40.85
C GLU A 68 -31.63 -60.69 -41.06
N GLU A 69 -31.13 -60.47 -42.29
CA GLU A 69 -30.32 -59.31 -42.65
C GLU A 69 -31.11 -58.00 -42.47
N ARG A 70 -32.39 -57.97 -42.86
CA ARG A 70 -33.27 -56.82 -42.61
C ARG A 70 -33.44 -56.57 -41.11
N ASN A 71 -33.63 -57.62 -40.31
CA ASN A 71 -33.81 -57.47 -38.87
C ASN A 71 -32.52 -56.97 -38.20
N ALA A 72 -31.36 -57.56 -38.56
CA ALA A 72 -30.05 -57.11 -38.10
C ALA A 72 -29.77 -55.66 -38.49
N PHE A 73 -30.08 -55.27 -39.72
CA PHE A 73 -29.95 -53.88 -40.17
C PHE A 73 -30.85 -52.93 -39.35
N ARG A 74 -32.10 -53.32 -39.08
CA ARG A 74 -33.00 -52.52 -38.24
C ARG A 74 -32.47 -52.34 -36.83
N LEU A 75 -31.91 -53.39 -36.22
CA LEU A 75 -31.30 -53.33 -34.89
C LEU A 75 -30.07 -52.42 -34.89
N ASN A 76 -29.16 -52.58 -35.86
CA ASN A 76 -27.96 -51.73 -35.97
C ASN A 76 -28.31 -50.26 -36.20
N VAL A 77 -29.33 -49.96 -37.01
CA VAL A 77 -29.82 -48.58 -37.21
C VAL A 77 -30.40 -48.02 -35.91
N ALA A 78 -31.16 -48.82 -35.15
CA ALA A 78 -31.71 -48.38 -33.86
C ALA A 78 -30.59 -48.12 -32.84
N GLU A 79 -29.61 -49.00 -32.74
CA GLU A 79 -28.44 -48.84 -31.87
C GLU A 79 -27.61 -47.60 -32.25
N LEU A 80 -27.36 -47.40 -33.55
CA LEU A 80 -26.62 -46.23 -34.03
C LEU A 80 -27.38 -44.93 -33.74
N GLN A 81 -28.70 -44.92 -33.89
CA GLN A 81 -29.54 -43.78 -33.54
C GLN A 81 -29.53 -43.50 -32.03
N GLU A 82 -29.54 -44.53 -31.19
CA GLU A 82 -29.45 -44.39 -29.74
C GLU A 82 -28.07 -43.86 -29.33
N SER A 83 -26.98 -44.42 -29.89
CA SER A 83 -25.61 -43.94 -29.69
C SER A 83 -25.46 -42.48 -30.12
N GLN A 84 -26.00 -42.11 -31.28
CA GLN A 84 -26.01 -40.71 -31.75
C GLN A 84 -26.75 -39.79 -30.77
N ARG A 85 -27.90 -40.22 -30.23
CA ARG A 85 -28.66 -39.44 -29.24
C ARG A 85 -27.87 -39.31 -27.93
N ALA A 86 -27.23 -40.37 -27.46
CA ALA A 86 -26.39 -40.34 -26.27
C ALA A 86 -25.19 -39.40 -26.44
N GLN A 87 -24.48 -39.48 -27.58
CA GLN A 87 -23.37 -38.58 -27.90
C GLN A 87 -23.81 -37.12 -27.98
N LYS A 88 -24.97 -36.82 -28.59
CA LYS A 88 -25.52 -35.45 -28.61
C LYS A 88 -25.82 -34.93 -27.20
N ARG A 89 -26.38 -35.76 -26.33
CA ARG A 89 -26.61 -35.39 -24.93
C ARG A 89 -25.30 -35.10 -24.19
N ASN A 90 -24.28 -35.94 -24.39
CA ASN A 90 -22.96 -35.74 -23.80
C ASN A 90 -22.29 -34.47 -24.31
N LEU A 91 -22.38 -34.18 -25.61
CA LEU A 91 -21.87 -32.95 -26.21
C LEU A 91 -22.55 -31.73 -25.59
N ASN A 92 -23.88 -31.75 -25.47
CA ASN A 92 -24.62 -30.67 -24.84
C ASN A 92 -24.21 -30.49 -23.35
N ALA A 93 -24.05 -31.58 -22.61
CA ALA A 93 -23.61 -31.54 -21.21
C ALA A 93 -22.20 -30.94 -21.08
N LEU A 94 -21.27 -31.36 -21.94
CA LEU A 94 -19.91 -30.80 -21.98
C LEU A 94 -19.93 -29.32 -22.37
N HIS A 95 -20.79 -28.92 -23.32
CA HIS A 95 -20.92 -27.52 -23.71
C HIS A 95 -21.45 -26.66 -22.57
N THR A 96 -22.48 -27.13 -21.84
CA THR A 96 -22.98 -26.43 -20.65
C THR A 96 -21.93 -26.36 -19.54
N GLN A 97 -21.12 -27.41 -19.37
CA GLN A 97 -20.04 -27.42 -18.39
C GLN A 97 -18.92 -26.45 -18.78
N ALA A 98 -18.53 -26.40 -20.06
CA ALA A 98 -17.55 -25.45 -20.56
C ALA A 98 -18.01 -24.01 -20.35
N ALA A 99 -19.26 -23.69 -20.72
CA ALA A 99 -19.82 -22.35 -20.50
C ALA A 99 -19.87 -21.96 -19.02
N ALA A 100 -20.18 -22.91 -18.12
CA ALA A 100 -20.14 -22.66 -16.68
C ALA A 100 -18.72 -22.41 -16.17
N HIS A 101 -17.72 -23.13 -16.68
CA HIS A 101 -16.31 -22.92 -16.32
C HIS A 101 -15.81 -21.57 -16.83
N ASP A 102 -16.18 -21.17 -18.04
CA ASP A 102 -15.82 -19.86 -18.60
C ASP A 102 -16.39 -18.72 -17.74
N ASP A 103 -17.66 -18.80 -17.32
CA ASP A 103 -18.27 -17.83 -16.40
C ASP A 103 -17.57 -17.80 -15.03
N THR A 104 -17.13 -18.95 -14.50
CA THR A 104 -16.34 -18.96 -13.26
C THR A 104 -14.95 -18.35 -13.43
N LEU A 105 -14.31 -18.54 -14.58
CA LEU A 105 -12.99 -17.97 -14.85
C LEU A 105 -13.06 -16.45 -15.01
N GLU A 106 -14.12 -15.94 -15.64
CA GLU A 106 -14.37 -14.50 -15.75
C GLU A 106 -14.57 -13.88 -14.36
N LYS A 107 -15.42 -14.49 -13.52
CA LYS A 107 -15.62 -14.04 -12.13
C LYS A 107 -14.34 -14.07 -11.30
N GLU A 108 -13.58 -15.16 -11.37
CA GLU A 108 -12.30 -15.24 -10.67
C GLU A 108 -11.29 -14.19 -11.19
N ALA A 109 -11.30 -13.88 -12.47
CA ALA A 109 -10.43 -12.85 -13.04
C ALA A 109 -10.79 -11.45 -12.53
N GLU A 110 -12.09 -11.14 -12.44
CA GLU A 110 -12.60 -9.90 -11.85
C GLU A 110 -12.23 -9.80 -10.37
N GLU A 111 -12.51 -10.83 -9.57
CA GLU A 111 -12.15 -10.87 -8.14
C GLU A 111 -10.64 -10.70 -7.92
N ARG A 112 -9.81 -11.34 -8.75
CA ARG A 112 -8.35 -11.19 -8.68
C ARG A 112 -7.92 -9.76 -9.02
N ALA A 113 -8.55 -9.13 -10.00
CA ALA A 113 -8.24 -7.75 -10.37
C ALA A 113 -8.59 -6.78 -9.23
N GLU A 114 -9.74 -6.96 -8.58
CA GLU A 114 -10.16 -6.17 -7.42
C GLU A 114 -9.19 -6.35 -6.24
N LEU A 115 -8.90 -7.60 -5.88
CA LEU A 115 -7.96 -7.91 -4.80
C LEU A 115 -6.56 -7.35 -5.09
N GLN A 116 -6.10 -7.43 -6.34
CA GLN A 116 -4.81 -6.88 -6.72
C GLN A 116 -4.79 -5.34 -6.63
N SER A 117 -5.90 -4.68 -6.97
CA SER A 117 -6.07 -3.23 -6.74
C SER A 117 -5.96 -2.90 -5.26
N SER A 118 -6.71 -3.59 -4.39
CA SER A 118 -6.66 -3.37 -2.94
C SER A 118 -5.28 -3.65 -2.34
N ILE A 119 -4.57 -4.69 -2.80
CA ILE A 119 -3.20 -4.97 -2.38
C ILE A 119 -2.27 -3.82 -2.78
N SER A 120 -2.44 -3.27 -3.99
CA SER A 120 -1.61 -2.16 -4.47
C SER A 120 -1.84 -0.87 -3.66
N GLU A 121 -3.10 -0.59 -3.29
CA GLU A 121 -3.48 0.54 -2.44
C GLU A 121 -2.87 0.38 -1.03
N LEU A 122 -3.06 -0.77 -0.39
CA LEU A 122 -2.50 -1.04 0.94
C LEU A 122 -0.97 -0.98 0.95
N ARG A 123 -0.31 -1.43 -0.12
CA ARG A 123 1.15 -1.30 -0.25
C ARG A 123 1.57 0.16 -0.33
N ARG A 124 0.86 0.98 -1.12
CA ARG A 124 1.13 2.41 -1.21
C ARG A 124 0.94 3.11 0.14
N GLU A 125 -0.16 2.83 0.84
CA GLU A 125 -0.41 3.39 2.17
C GLU A 125 0.67 3.02 3.18
N LYS A 126 1.11 1.76 3.15
CA LYS A 126 2.21 1.28 3.98
C LYS A 126 3.51 2.03 3.66
N ASP A 127 3.84 2.18 2.39
CA ASP A 127 5.07 2.86 1.97
C ASP A 127 5.03 4.35 2.34
N ASP A 128 3.88 5.01 2.17
CA ASP A 128 3.65 6.40 2.61
C ASP A 128 3.75 6.55 4.14
N ALA A 129 3.26 5.56 4.91
CA ALA A 129 3.39 5.54 6.36
C ALA A 129 4.86 5.32 6.80
N MET A 130 5.59 4.45 6.09
CA MET A 130 7.01 4.20 6.34
C MET A 130 7.86 5.43 6.07
N ALA A 131 7.62 6.13 4.95
CA ALA A 131 8.31 7.37 4.61
C ALA A 131 8.07 8.45 5.68
N ARG A 132 6.82 8.65 6.11
CA ARG A 132 6.49 9.59 7.20
C ARG A 132 7.17 9.23 8.52
N ARG A 133 7.23 7.93 8.86
CA ARG A 133 7.92 7.46 10.06
C ARG A 133 9.41 7.78 10.00
N GLU A 134 10.05 7.54 8.86
CA GLU A 134 11.48 7.81 8.66
C GLU A 134 11.78 9.30 8.73
N GLU A 135 10.95 10.13 8.12
CA GLU A 135 11.05 11.59 8.21
C GLU A 135 10.97 12.08 9.67
N LEU A 136 9.93 11.67 10.41
CA LEU A 136 9.76 12.05 11.82
C LEU A 136 10.92 11.55 12.68
N THR A 137 11.42 10.34 12.42
CA THR A 137 12.58 9.79 13.14
C THR A 137 13.84 10.62 12.86
N GLY A 138 14.02 11.08 11.62
CA GLY A 138 15.09 12.00 11.24
C GLY A 138 14.98 13.34 11.96
N GLN A 139 13.77 13.93 12.00
CA GLN A 139 13.51 15.19 12.70
C GLN A 139 13.78 15.07 14.22
N ILE A 140 13.32 13.99 14.85
CA ILE A 140 13.58 13.72 16.28
C ILE A 140 15.07 13.67 16.55
N ARG A 141 15.83 12.94 15.71
CA ARG A 141 17.29 12.83 15.86
C ARG A 141 17.97 14.20 15.71
N GLY A 142 17.58 15.00 14.73
CA GLY A 142 18.12 16.35 14.53
C GLY A 142 17.82 17.30 15.70
N LEU A 143 16.60 17.25 16.24
CA LEU A 143 16.22 18.05 17.40
C LEU A 143 16.97 17.61 18.67
N GLN A 144 17.11 16.30 18.89
CA GLN A 144 17.88 15.76 20.02
C GLN A 144 19.34 16.23 19.98
N GLU A 145 19.95 16.24 18.80
CA GLU A 145 21.32 16.74 18.62
C GLU A 145 21.43 18.24 18.93
N THR A 146 20.47 19.03 18.44
CA THR A 146 20.42 20.48 18.72
C THR A 146 20.25 20.76 20.21
N ILE A 147 19.39 20.00 20.90
CA ILE A 147 19.19 20.11 22.35
C ILE A 147 20.49 19.77 23.09
N ARG A 148 21.19 18.70 22.68
CA ARG A 148 22.46 18.28 23.26
C ARG A 148 23.51 19.39 23.16
N GLN A 149 23.69 19.95 21.96
CA GLN A 149 24.65 21.03 21.72
C GLN A 149 24.34 22.27 22.56
N ARG A 150 23.07 22.69 22.63
CA ARG A 150 22.66 23.84 23.47
C ARG A 150 22.90 23.58 24.95
N ARG A 151 22.60 22.38 25.44
CA ARG A 151 22.85 22.01 26.85
C ARG A 151 24.34 22.02 27.18
N GLU A 152 25.17 21.53 26.27
CA GLU A 152 26.62 21.55 26.46
C GLU A 152 27.16 22.99 26.49
N ALA A 153 26.75 23.84 25.55
CA ALA A 153 27.11 25.26 25.53
C ALA A 153 26.67 26.02 26.79
N LEU A 154 25.47 25.74 27.30
CA LEU A 154 25.01 26.30 28.57
C LEU A 154 25.83 25.78 29.75
N SER A 155 26.17 24.49 29.75
CA SER A 155 26.98 23.89 30.81
C SER A 155 28.39 24.47 30.85
N THR A 156 29.04 24.67 29.70
CA THR A 156 30.37 25.29 29.63
C THR A 156 30.31 26.75 30.06
N SER A 157 29.35 27.53 29.57
CA SER A 157 29.15 28.93 29.99
C SER A 157 28.91 29.03 31.50
N LYS A 158 28.09 28.15 32.07
CA LYS A 158 27.83 28.10 33.51
C LYS A 158 29.10 27.78 34.29
N ARG A 159 29.89 26.79 33.85
CA ARG A 159 31.17 26.44 34.48
C ARG A 159 32.16 27.61 34.47
N HIS A 160 32.24 28.35 33.36
CA HIS A 160 33.09 29.53 33.27
C HIS A 160 32.64 30.63 34.23
N LEU A 161 31.33 30.91 34.28
CA LEU A 161 30.78 31.92 35.20
C LEU A 161 30.98 31.52 36.67
N GLU A 162 30.75 30.26 37.02
CA GLU A 162 30.99 29.73 38.36
C GLU A 162 32.47 29.79 38.76
N ALA A 163 33.37 29.46 37.83
CA ALA A 163 34.80 29.55 38.06
C ALA A 163 35.23 31.01 38.31
N GLN A 164 34.72 31.96 37.53
CA GLN A 164 35.00 33.38 37.71
C GLN A 164 34.38 33.91 39.02
N ALA A 165 33.13 33.59 39.31
CA ALA A 165 32.45 34.01 40.55
C ALA A 165 33.19 33.53 41.81
N ARG A 166 33.80 32.34 41.77
CA ARG A 166 34.62 31.82 42.87
C ARG A 166 35.88 32.65 43.12
N LEU A 167 36.42 33.30 42.09
CA LEU A 167 37.59 34.18 42.20
C LEU A 167 37.23 35.62 42.59
N ASN A 168 36.05 36.11 42.20
CA ASN A 168 35.61 37.48 42.50
C ASN A 168 35.63 37.81 43.99
N GLY A 169 35.14 36.89 44.85
CA GLY A 169 35.12 37.11 46.31
C GLY A 169 36.50 37.30 46.94
N PRO A 170 37.45 36.38 46.78
CA PRO A 170 38.81 36.57 47.30
C PRO A 170 39.55 37.74 46.64
N GLU A 171 39.37 37.98 45.34
CA GLU A 171 39.99 39.13 44.67
C GLU A 171 39.45 40.46 45.18
N LEU A 172 38.13 40.57 45.36
CA LEU A 172 37.50 41.76 45.95
C LEU A 172 38.07 42.02 47.35
N ARG A 173 38.11 41.00 48.21
CA ARG A 173 38.70 41.15 49.56
C ARG A 173 40.18 41.56 49.52
N PHE A 174 40.95 41.01 48.59
CA PHE A 174 42.35 41.37 48.41
C PHE A 174 42.48 42.87 48.06
N TRP A 175 41.70 43.35 47.09
CA TRP A 175 41.75 44.76 46.67
C TRP A 175 41.19 45.71 47.73
N GLU A 176 40.10 45.36 48.41
CA GLU A 176 39.55 46.14 49.52
C GLU A 176 40.58 46.31 50.64
N HIS A 177 41.32 45.24 50.96
CA HIS A 177 42.37 45.28 51.98
C HIS A 177 43.61 46.05 51.51
N ALA A 178 44.07 45.80 50.28
CA ALA A 178 45.29 46.42 49.75
C ALA A 178 45.14 47.93 49.49
N LEU A 179 43.95 48.35 49.05
CA LEU A 179 43.66 49.76 48.75
C LEU A 179 43.07 50.50 49.96
N GLY A 180 42.50 49.78 50.92
CA GLY A 180 41.70 50.38 51.99
C GLY A 180 40.48 51.11 51.43
N LEU A 181 39.88 50.58 50.37
CA LEU A 181 38.75 51.18 49.66
C LEU A 181 37.69 50.13 49.36
N ARG A 182 36.47 50.39 49.80
CA ARG A 182 35.27 49.61 49.48
C ARG A 182 34.29 50.46 48.68
N ILE A 183 33.70 49.86 47.65
CA ILE A 183 32.76 50.52 46.75
C ILE A 183 31.40 49.82 46.91
N GLU A 184 30.39 50.57 47.32
CA GLU A 184 29.06 50.05 47.64
C GLU A 184 28.00 50.72 46.76
N GLY A 185 27.06 49.93 46.26
CA GLY A 185 25.87 50.47 45.59
C GLY A 185 24.87 51.00 46.62
N VAL A 186 24.32 52.20 46.39
CA VAL A 186 23.41 52.87 47.35
C VAL A 186 21.93 52.49 47.10
N GLY A 187 21.69 51.42 46.32
CA GLY A 187 20.34 50.93 46.00
C GLY A 187 19.51 51.84 45.09
N ARG A 188 20.06 52.96 44.62
CA ARG A 188 19.51 53.80 43.55
C ARG A 188 20.40 53.68 42.33
N ASP A 189 19.76 53.68 41.16
CA ASP A 189 20.48 53.76 39.89
C ASP A 189 21.35 55.03 39.89
N ASP A 190 22.54 54.90 39.30
CA ASP A 190 23.53 55.97 39.12
C ASP A 190 24.18 56.55 40.39
N ARG A 191 24.04 55.91 41.55
CA ARG A 191 24.73 56.33 42.80
C ARG A 191 25.66 55.27 43.38
N VAL A 192 26.88 55.68 43.68
CA VAL A 192 27.93 54.81 44.22
C VAL A 192 28.55 55.45 45.45
N LYS A 193 28.65 54.68 46.54
CA LYS A 193 29.32 55.08 47.77
C LYS A 193 30.73 54.53 47.79
N PHE A 194 31.69 55.40 48.06
CA PHE A 194 33.09 55.06 48.27
C PHE A 194 33.38 55.16 49.77
N VAL A 195 33.95 54.10 50.34
CA VAL A 195 34.29 54.00 51.76
C VAL A 195 35.77 53.69 51.90
N PHE A 196 36.53 54.63 52.45
CA PHE A 196 37.92 54.45 52.78
C PHE A 196 38.08 53.94 54.22
N SER A 197 38.94 52.95 54.38
CA SER A 197 39.47 52.46 55.65
C SER A 197 40.95 52.83 55.79
N CYS A 198 41.52 52.68 56.98
CA CYS A 198 42.92 53.05 57.27
C CYS A 198 43.25 54.51 56.90
N VAL A 199 42.29 55.42 57.13
CA VAL A 199 42.45 56.87 56.90
C VAL A 199 43.00 57.57 58.14
N ASP A 200 42.58 57.11 59.33
CA ASP A 200 43.01 57.64 60.62
C ASP A 200 44.17 56.79 61.16
N GLU A 201 45.32 57.42 61.41
CA GLU A 201 46.51 56.74 61.95
C GLU A 201 46.29 56.24 63.40
N ARG A 202 45.35 56.85 64.14
CA ARG A 202 45.03 56.48 65.53
C ARG A 202 44.02 55.34 65.61
N ASP A 203 43.10 55.26 64.65
CA ASP A 203 42.10 54.20 64.55
C ASP A 203 41.96 53.69 63.11
N ALA A 204 42.66 52.60 62.81
CA ALA A 204 42.62 51.96 61.49
C ALA A 204 41.24 51.40 61.12
N ARG A 205 40.31 51.24 62.09
CA ARG A 205 38.94 50.77 61.84
C ARG A 205 37.96 51.89 61.50
N ARG A 206 38.36 53.15 61.63
CA ARG A 206 37.51 54.28 61.32
C ARG A 206 37.30 54.36 59.80
N GLU A 207 36.04 54.36 59.39
CA GLU A 207 35.64 54.43 57.99
C GLU A 207 35.16 55.84 57.65
N MET A 208 35.63 56.39 56.54
CA MET A 208 35.25 57.70 56.01
C MET A 208 34.79 57.50 54.56
N GLY A 209 33.72 58.15 54.13
CA GLY A 209 33.19 57.88 52.80
C GLY A 209 32.34 59.00 52.24
N PHE A 210 32.08 58.89 50.95
CA PHE A 210 31.22 59.82 50.22
C PHE A 210 30.37 59.08 49.19
N VAL A 211 29.30 59.72 48.73
CA VAL A 211 28.37 59.21 47.72
C VAL A 211 28.50 60.07 46.46
N LEU A 212 28.87 59.42 45.36
CA LEU A 212 28.94 60.01 44.02
C LEU A 212 27.64 59.73 43.27
N ASP A 213 27.01 60.78 42.76
CA ASP A 213 25.91 60.72 41.80
C ASP A 213 26.47 60.88 40.38
N MET A 214 26.10 59.94 39.52
CA MET A 214 26.49 59.87 38.11
C MET A 214 25.27 59.95 37.18
N GLY A 215 24.07 60.24 37.71
CA GLY A 215 22.83 60.30 36.92
C GLY A 215 22.70 61.58 36.08
N GLY A 216 23.49 62.60 36.40
CA GLY A 216 23.54 63.88 35.70
C GLY A 216 24.55 63.93 34.55
N LYS A 217 24.59 65.07 33.86
CA LYS A 217 25.64 65.37 32.87
C LYS A 217 27.00 65.61 33.53
N LEU A 218 26.99 66.05 34.79
CA LEU A 218 28.15 66.28 35.64
C LEU A 218 28.05 65.36 36.86
N TYR A 219 29.22 64.95 37.35
CA TYR A 219 29.39 64.25 38.61
C TYR A 219 29.07 65.19 39.78
N GLU A 220 28.30 64.69 40.74
CA GLU A 220 27.92 65.42 41.95
C GLU A 220 28.17 64.57 43.19
N ILE A 221 28.53 65.19 44.32
CA ILE A 221 28.65 64.49 45.60
C ILE A 221 27.40 64.77 46.43
N VAL A 222 26.68 63.71 46.79
CA VAL A 222 25.42 63.79 47.55
C VAL A 222 25.68 63.88 49.04
N GLU A 223 26.68 63.13 49.52
CA GLU A 223 27.05 63.04 50.93
C GLU A 223 28.57 62.87 51.02
N ALA A 224 29.25 63.67 51.85
CA ALA A 224 30.65 63.49 52.19
C ALA A 224 30.83 63.57 53.71
N GLY A 225 31.24 62.47 54.34
CA GLY A 225 31.34 62.40 55.80
C GLY A 225 32.52 63.21 56.34
N GLY A 226 32.24 64.35 56.98
CA GLY A 226 33.23 65.08 57.78
C GLY A 226 34.25 65.91 56.98
N LEU A 227 33.92 66.29 55.75
CA LEU A 227 34.68 67.24 54.91
C LEU A 227 33.96 68.58 54.80
N GLU A 228 34.69 69.64 54.45
CA GLU A 228 34.12 70.95 54.14
C GLU A 228 33.64 71.00 52.67
N ASP A 229 32.44 71.54 52.43
CA ASP A 229 31.81 71.56 51.10
C ASP A 229 32.67 72.29 50.05
N SER A 230 33.42 73.33 50.46
CA SER A 230 34.27 74.14 49.59
C SER A 230 35.45 73.35 48.98
N GLU A 231 36.08 72.49 49.78
CA GLU A 231 37.20 71.64 49.36
C GLU A 231 36.72 70.49 48.46
N VAL A 232 35.54 69.95 48.78
CA VAL A 232 34.89 68.88 48.03
C VAL A 232 34.46 69.37 46.64
N GLU A 233 33.87 70.56 46.54
CA GLU A 233 33.44 71.17 45.28
C GLU A 233 34.62 71.38 44.32
N ALA A 234 35.76 71.85 44.82
CA ALA A 234 36.98 72.03 44.01
C ALA A 234 37.54 70.70 43.45
N VAL A 235 37.39 69.60 44.18
CA VAL A 235 37.81 68.26 43.73
C VAL A 235 36.83 67.70 42.69
N VAL A 236 35.53 67.95 42.85
CA VAL A 236 34.48 67.55 41.91
C VAL A 236 34.57 68.33 40.60
N GLU A 237 34.88 69.62 40.64
CA GLU A 237 35.10 70.43 39.43
C GLU A 237 36.23 69.85 38.57
N ARG A 238 37.35 69.46 39.19
CA ARG A 238 38.45 68.77 38.49
C ARG A 238 38.04 67.42 37.91
N LEU A 239 37.16 66.67 38.59
CA LEU A 239 36.62 65.41 38.06
C LEU A 239 35.73 65.67 36.84
N ASN A 240 34.91 66.72 36.88
CA ASN A 240 34.03 67.10 35.77
C ASN A 240 34.81 67.62 34.55
N ASP A 241 35.93 68.29 34.77
CA ASP A 241 36.80 68.78 33.70
C ASP A 241 37.64 67.68 33.06
N GLY A 242 38.21 66.78 33.87
CA GLY A 242 39.19 65.78 33.42
C GLY A 242 38.64 64.36 33.24
N GLY A 243 37.51 64.01 33.86
CA GLY A 243 36.96 62.65 33.90
C GLY A 243 37.85 61.62 34.62
N GLU A 244 38.92 62.05 35.30
CA GLU A 244 39.91 61.15 35.89
C GLU A 244 39.52 60.68 37.30
N LEU A 245 38.76 59.57 37.37
CA LEU A 245 38.32 58.99 38.63
C LEU A 245 39.48 58.63 39.59
N ARG A 246 40.62 58.18 39.05
CA ARG A 246 41.80 57.83 39.87
C ARG A 246 42.35 59.05 40.61
N GLY A 247 42.49 60.17 39.91
CA GLY A 247 42.96 61.44 40.48
C GLY A 247 41.99 61.93 41.56
N PHE A 248 40.70 61.92 41.24
CA PHE A 248 39.63 62.27 42.17
C PHE A 248 39.66 61.44 43.47
N LEU A 249 39.76 60.10 43.38
CA LEU A 249 39.79 59.24 44.56
C LEU A 249 41.03 59.49 45.44
N ARG A 250 42.17 59.80 44.82
CA ARG A 250 43.40 60.16 45.55
C ARG A 250 43.21 61.47 46.31
N ASP A 251 42.66 62.47 45.64
CA ASP A 251 42.46 63.80 46.21
C ASP A 251 41.40 63.76 47.34
N MET A 252 40.28 63.05 47.15
CA MET A 252 39.28 62.80 48.20
C MET A 252 39.86 62.07 49.41
N ARG A 253 40.72 61.07 49.20
CA ARG A 253 41.40 60.39 50.31
C ARG A 253 42.33 61.33 51.08
N ALA A 254 43.02 62.24 50.38
CA ALA A 254 43.89 63.22 51.03
C ALA A 254 43.10 64.17 51.94
N LEU A 255 41.94 64.66 51.48
CA LEU A 255 41.03 65.48 52.29
C LEU A 255 40.57 64.73 53.55
N PHE A 256 40.18 63.46 53.44
CA PHE A 256 39.78 62.68 54.62
C PHE A 256 40.93 62.45 55.61
N VAL A 257 42.17 62.26 55.13
CA VAL A 257 43.36 62.15 55.99
C VAL A 257 43.62 63.46 56.72
N GLN A 258 43.48 64.61 56.05
CA GLN A 258 43.61 65.93 56.66
C GLN A 258 42.53 66.17 57.72
N ALA A 259 41.26 65.90 57.40
CA ALA A 259 40.14 66.02 58.33
C ALA A 259 40.27 65.12 59.57
N CYS A 260 40.96 63.98 59.46
CA CYS A 260 41.30 63.11 60.60
C CYS A 260 42.49 63.63 61.43
N ARG A 261 43.43 64.35 60.82
CA ARG A 261 44.60 64.94 61.52
C ARG A 261 44.25 66.21 62.28
N ASP A 262 43.31 66.99 61.76
CA ASP A 262 42.88 68.26 62.36
C ASP A 262 41.86 68.09 63.51
N ARG A 263 41.50 66.83 63.83
CA ARG A 263 40.70 66.43 65.01
C ARG A 263 41.52 65.71 66.08
#